data_AF-A0A1D8S111-F1
#
_entry.id   AF-A0A1D8S111-F1
#
_cell.length_a   1.000
_cell.length_b   1.000
_cell.length_c   1.000
_cell.angle_alpha   90.00
_cell.angle_beta   90.00
_cell.angle_gamma   90.00
#
_symmetry.space_group_name_H-M   'P 1'
#
loop_
_entity.id
_entity.type
_entity.pdbx_description
1 polymer ?
#
loop_
_entity_poly.entity_id
_entity_poly.type
_entity_poly.pdbx_seq_one_letter_code
_entity_poly.pdbx_strand_id
1 'polypeptide(L)'
;MKNCAEPPTTIAENLAKERAIISRAQQGDQQAFYQLYQQYHRKVYAICWRMLADKDSAEDVCQEVFVQLWQKIANFRGESKFSTWLHSVTNNIVLGHLRKHKNWLQRIFSIEDQTMADIAVEMPDSAGLTELDKHIARLPERARLVFVLFAVEGYRHEEIANMLGMAIGTSKAQYHRARNLLMEWIEI
;
A
#
# COMPACT_ATOMS: atom_id res chain seq x y z
N MET A 1 -3.49 37.96 -30.99
CA MET A 1 -3.58 36.50 -30.78
C MET A 1 -3.64 36.28 -29.28
N LYS A 2 -4.79 35.81 -28.77
CA LYS A 2 -5.07 35.71 -27.33
C LYS A 2 -4.41 34.42 -26.79
N ASN A 3 -3.42 34.58 -25.91
CA ASN A 3 -3.00 33.51 -25.02
C ASN A 3 -4.10 33.35 -23.95
N CYS A 4 -5.06 32.46 -24.19
CA CYS A 4 -5.98 32.00 -23.16
C CYS A 4 -5.28 30.86 -22.40
N ALA A 5 -4.54 31.20 -21.35
CA ALA A 5 -4.23 30.23 -20.30
C ALA A 5 -5.53 29.99 -19.52
N GLU A 6 -5.99 28.73 -19.47
CA GLU A 6 -7.11 28.33 -18.61
C GLU A 6 -6.79 28.69 -17.15
N PRO A 7 -7.77 29.19 -16.38
CA PRO A 7 -7.54 29.56 -14.98
C PRO A 7 -7.16 28.31 -14.17
N PRO A 8 -6.32 28.46 -13.12
CA PRO A 8 -5.95 27.33 -12.27
C PRO A 8 -7.20 26.75 -11.59
N THR A 9 -7.49 25.48 -11.87
CA THR A 9 -8.61 24.74 -11.30
C THR A 9 -8.50 24.68 -9.77
N THR A 10 -9.57 25.08 -9.08
CA THR A 10 -9.64 25.14 -7.63
C THR A 10 -9.72 23.74 -6.99
N ILE A 11 -9.33 23.62 -5.71
CA ILE A 11 -9.44 22.35 -4.95
C ILE A 11 -10.87 21.79 -4.97
N ALA A 12 -11.87 22.68 -4.92
CA ALA A 12 -13.29 22.30 -4.95
C ALA A 12 -13.69 21.68 -6.30
N GLU A 13 -13.23 22.25 -7.42
CA GLU A 13 -13.49 21.73 -8.77
C GLU A 13 -12.85 20.35 -8.97
N ASN A 14 -11.63 20.15 -8.47
CA ASN A 14 -10.95 18.84 -8.52
C ASN A 14 -11.70 17.77 -7.73
N LEU A 15 -12.20 18.10 -6.53
CA LEU A 15 -13.02 17.18 -5.73
C LEU A 15 -14.37 16.88 -6.38
N ALA A 16 -15.02 17.87 -7.00
CA ALA A 16 -16.25 17.67 -7.74
C ALA A 16 -16.04 16.75 -8.95
N LYS A 17 -14.96 16.97 -9.70
CA LYS A 17 -14.55 16.12 -10.83
C LYS A 17 -14.27 14.70 -10.38
N GLU A 18 -13.50 14.51 -9.30
CA GLU A 18 -13.23 13.19 -8.74
C GLU A 18 -14.52 12.46 -8.34
N ARG A 19 -15.45 13.14 -7.66
CA ARG A 19 -16.75 12.55 -7.29
C ARG A 19 -17.55 12.12 -8.51
N ALA A 20 -17.56 12.90 -9.58
CA ALA A 20 -18.25 12.55 -10.82
C ALA A 20 -17.64 11.30 -11.49
N ILE A 21 -16.30 11.21 -11.50
CA ILE A 21 -15.58 10.03 -12.02
C ILE A 21 -15.94 8.80 -11.17
N ILE A 22 -15.88 8.90 -9.85
CA ILE A 22 -16.23 7.80 -8.94
C ILE A 22 -17.67 7.34 -9.17
N SER A 23 -18.63 8.27 -9.26
CA SER A 23 -20.04 7.92 -9.46
C SER A 23 -20.28 7.17 -10.78
N ARG A 24 -19.61 7.56 -11.86
CA ARG A 24 -19.66 6.82 -13.13
C ARG A 24 -19.01 5.44 -13.01
N ALA A 25 -17.86 5.34 -12.36
CA ALA A 25 -17.18 4.06 -12.14
C ALA A 25 -18.05 3.10 -11.29
N GLN A 26 -18.80 3.61 -10.30
CA GLN A 26 -19.79 2.85 -9.53
C GLN A 26 -20.93 2.28 -10.38
N GLN A 27 -21.24 2.91 -11.51
CA GLN A 27 -22.25 2.47 -12.47
C GLN A 27 -21.68 1.52 -13.53
N GLY A 28 -20.41 1.12 -13.42
CA GLY A 28 -19.75 0.21 -14.37
C GLY A 28 -19.11 0.90 -15.57
N ASP A 29 -18.89 2.22 -15.52
CA ASP A 29 -18.16 2.94 -16.56
C ASP A 29 -16.66 2.63 -16.51
N GLN A 30 -16.19 1.86 -17.50
CA GLN A 30 -14.79 1.44 -17.62
C GLN A 30 -13.84 2.62 -17.84
N GLN A 31 -14.26 3.65 -18.59
CA GLN A 31 -13.41 4.80 -18.87
C GLN A 31 -13.23 5.66 -17.62
N ALA A 32 -14.29 5.82 -16.82
CA ALA A 32 -14.21 6.50 -15.53
C ALA A 32 -13.28 5.73 -14.57
N PHE A 33 -13.37 4.40 -14.54
CA PHE A 33 -12.47 3.60 -13.71
C PHE A 33 -11.02 3.65 -14.18
N TYR A 34 -10.77 3.65 -15.49
CA TYR A 34 -9.42 3.82 -16.02
C TYR A 34 -8.79 5.16 -15.59
N GLN A 35 -9.57 6.24 -15.50
CA GLN A 35 -9.10 7.51 -14.95
C GLN A 35 -8.69 7.38 -13.48
N LEU A 36 -9.47 6.67 -12.66
CA LEU A 36 -9.09 6.37 -11.27
C LEU A 36 -7.81 5.53 -11.22
N TYR A 37 -7.69 4.52 -12.08
CA TYR A 37 -6.47 3.71 -12.18
C TYR A 37 -5.25 4.59 -12.47
N GLN A 38 -5.31 5.44 -13.50
CA GLN A 38 -4.20 6.34 -13.83
C GLN A 38 -3.82 7.28 -12.68
N GLN A 39 -4.82 7.79 -11.95
CA GLN A 39 -4.60 8.71 -10.82
C GLN A 39 -3.99 8.01 -9.60
N TYR A 40 -4.36 6.77 -9.34
CA TYR A 40 -4.04 6.09 -8.08
C TYR A 40 -3.01 4.96 -8.19
N HIS A 41 -2.75 4.43 -9.39
CA HIS A 41 -1.86 3.29 -9.63
C HIS A 41 -0.52 3.43 -8.91
N ARG A 42 0.18 4.55 -9.10
CA ARG A 42 1.50 4.77 -8.51
C ARG A 42 1.47 4.75 -6.97
N LYS A 43 0.40 5.26 -6.35
CA LYS A 43 0.26 5.27 -4.88
C LYS A 43 -0.03 3.87 -4.35
N VAL A 44 -0.94 3.15 -5.01
CA VAL A 44 -1.26 1.75 -4.67
C VAL A 44 -0.04 0.86 -4.82
N TYR A 45 0.69 0.99 -5.92
CA TYR A 45 1.93 0.26 -6.16
C TYR A 45 2.97 0.54 -5.08
N ALA A 46 3.15 1.82 -4.69
CA ALA A 46 4.11 2.17 -3.64
C ALA A 46 3.76 1.54 -2.28
N ILE A 47 2.47 1.41 -1.93
CA ILE A 47 2.04 0.70 -0.71
C ILE A 47 2.39 -0.78 -0.81
N CYS A 48 2.03 -1.43 -1.93
CA CYS A 48 2.33 -2.84 -2.17
C CYS A 48 3.84 -3.09 -2.09
N TRP A 49 4.65 -2.26 -2.76
CA TRP A 49 6.10 -2.32 -2.73
C TRP A 49 6.66 -2.22 -1.31
N ARG A 50 6.28 -1.19 -0.55
CA ARG A 50 6.80 -0.98 0.82
C ARG A 50 6.47 -2.15 1.74
N MET A 51 5.31 -2.76 1.57
CA MET A 51 4.85 -3.86 2.43
C MET A 51 5.34 -5.23 2.00
N LEU A 52 5.57 -5.46 0.70
CA LEU A 52 5.98 -6.76 0.15
C LEU A 52 7.49 -6.84 -0.06
N ALA A 53 8.15 -5.72 -0.38
CA ALA A 53 9.58 -5.63 -0.69
C ALA A 53 10.04 -6.61 -1.76
N ASP A 54 9.13 -7.03 -2.63
CA ASP A 54 9.37 -7.90 -3.76
C ASP A 54 8.62 -7.32 -4.95
N LYS A 55 9.29 -7.20 -6.10
CA LYS A 55 8.73 -6.51 -7.26
C LYS A 55 7.57 -7.27 -7.86
N ASP A 56 7.77 -8.55 -8.11
CA ASP A 56 6.79 -9.37 -8.82
C ASP A 56 5.53 -9.48 -7.96
N SER A 57 5.69 -9.73 -6.65
CA SER A 57 4.57 -9.70 -5.71
C SER A 57 3.90 -8.32 -5.64
N ALA A 58 4.65 -7.22 -5.69
CA ALA A 58 4.07 -5.88 -5.64
C ALA A 58 3.28 -5.55 -6.91
N GLU A 59 3.74 -5.95 -8.09
CA GLU A 59 3.03 -5.78 -9.35
C GLU A 59 1.74 -6.62 -9.35
N ASP A 60 1.83 -7.89 -8.99
CA ASP A 60 0.69 -8.81 -8.95
C ASP A 60 -0.38 -8.37 -7.96
N VAL A 61 0.03 -8.03 -6.74
CA VAL A 61 -0.91 -7.57 -5.70
C VAL A 61 -1.49 -6.21 -6.06
N CYS A 62 -0.73 -5.30 -6.69
CA CYS A 62 -1.27 -4.03 -7.17
C CYS A 62 -2.39 -4.27 -8.21
N GLN A 63 -2.20 -5.21 -9.13
CA GLN A 63 -3.24 -5.58 -10.09
C GLN A 63 -4.47 -6.17 -9.38
N GLU A 64 -4.26 -7.09 -8.42
CA GLU A 64 -5.35 -7.66 -7.61
C GLU A 64 -6.14 -6.57 -6.88
N VAL A 65 -5.46 -5.53 -6.37
CA VAL A 65 -6.10 -4.37 -5.73
C VAL A 65 -7.08 -3.69 -6.68
N PHE A 66 -6.70 -3.43 -7.94
CA PHE A 66 -7.60 -2.79 -8.89
C PHE A 66 -8.75 -3.69 -9.33
N VAL A 67 -8.53 -5.00 -9.47
CA VAL A 67 -9.61 -5.97 -9.73
C VAL A 67 -10.63 -5.95 -8.59
N GLN A 68 -10.16 -5.99 -7.34
CA GLN A 68 -11.00 -5.94 -6.14
C GLN A 68 -11.65 -4.57 -5.98
N LEU A 69 -10.96 -3.49 -6.36
CA LEU A 69 -11.50 -2.14 -6.33
C LEU A 69 -12.71 -2.02 -7.27
N TRP A 70 -12.62 -2.54 -8.49
CA TRP A 70 -13.74 -2.57 -9.43
C TRP A 70 -14.97 -3.27 -8.83
N GLN A 71 -14.77 -4.38 -8.13
CA GLN A 71 -15.87 -5.12 -7.48
C GLN A 71 -16.46 -4.37 -6.27
N LYS A 72 -15.64 -3.60 -5.56
CA LYS A 72 -16.00 -2.95 -4.29
C LYS A 72 -16.39 -1.49 -4.42
N ILE A 73 -16.11 -0.83 -5.54
CA ILE A 73 -16.29 0.62 -5.69
C ILE A 73 -17.73 1.06 -5.48
N ALA A 74 -18.71 0.21 -5.82
CA ALA A 74 -20.13 0.43 -5.54
C ALA A 74 -20.43 0.60 -4.04
N ASN A 75 -19.60 0.05 -3.15
CA ASN A 75 -19.76 0.16 -1.70
C ASN A 75 -19.15 1.45 -1.12
N PHE A 76 -18.44 2.25 -1.92
CA PHE A 76 -17.87 3.51 -1.44
C PHE A 76 -18.97 4.56 -1.24
N ARG A 77 -19.20 4.95 0.01
CA ARG A 77 -20.29 5.86 0.41
C ARG A 77 -19.92 7.35 0.44
N GLY A 78 -18.65 7.69 0.24
CA GLY A 78 -18.18 9.08 0.31
C GLY A 78 -18.06 9.65 1.74
N GLU A 79 -18.10 8.79 2.77
CA GLU A 79 -17.91 9.17 4.18
C GLU A 79 -16.45 9.58 4.49
N SER A 80 -15.51 9.17 3.64
CA SER A 80 -14.09 9.55 3.68
C SER A 80 -13.62 10.00 2.30
N LYS A 81 -12.39 10.54 2.21
CA LYS A 81 -11.72 10.68 0.91
C LYS A 81 -11.60 9.31 0.24
N PHE A 82 -11.76 9.28 -1.08
CA PHE A 82 -11.61 8.04 -1.86
C PHE A 82 -10.22 7.43 -1.67
N SER A 83 -9.18 8.27 -1.64
CA SER A 83 -7.80 7.83 -1.36
C SER A 83 -7.69 7.05 -0.05
N THR A 84 -8.30 7.54 1.04
CA THR A 84 -8.26 6.88 2.36
C THR A 84 -8.96 5.52 2.33
N TRP A 85 -10.10 5.44 1.63
CA TRP A 85 -10.82 4.18 1.46
C TRP A 85 -10.03 3.19 0.60
N LEU A 86 -9.44 3.66 -0.51
CA LEU A 86 -8.60 2.85 -1.39
C LEU A 86 -7.35 2.32 -0.69
N HIS A 87 -6.70 3.14 0.14
CA HIS A 87 -5.59 2.70 0.99
C HIS A 87 -6.02 1.54 1.90
N SER A 88 -7.19 1.64 2.54
CA SER A 88 -7.72 0.57 3.39
C SER A 88 -8.01 -0.71 2.60
N VAL A 89 -8.55 -0.60 1.37
CA VAL A 89 -8.72 -1.76 0.47
C VAL A 89 -7.36 -2.37 0.13
N THR A 90 -6.37 -1.54 -0.20
CA THR A 90 -5.00 -1.95 -0.56
C THR A 90 -4.35 -2.72 0.59
N ASN A 91 -4.31 -2.13 1.78
CA ASN A 91 -3.70 -2.73 2.97
C ASN A 91 -4.33 -4.09 3.30
N ASN A 92 -5.66 -4.21 3.21
CA ASN A 92 -6.35 -5.47 3.45
C ASN A 92 -5.95 -6.58 2.46
N ILE A 93 -5.78 -6.23 1.18
CA ILE A 93 -5.40 -7.18 0.13
C ILE A 93 -3.95 -7.62 0.31
N VAL A 94 -3.03 -6.67 0.54
CA VAL A 94 -1.62 -6.97 0.81
C VAL A 94 -1.45 -7.87 2.04
N LEU A 95 -2.14 -7.57 3.14
CA LEU A 95 -2.11 -8.41 4.34
C LEU A 95 -2.78 -9.78 4.12
N GLY A 96 -3.79 -9.85 3.24
CA GLY A 96 -4.37 -11.11 2.78
C GLY A 96 -3.35 -11.95 2.01
N HIS A 97 -2.62 -11.34 1.08
CA HIS A 97 -1.56 -11.98 0.30
C HIS A 97 -0.46 -12.56 1.20
N LEU A 98 0.08 -11.76 2.13
CA LEU A 98 1.12 -12.20 3.06
C LEU A 98 0.68 -13.40 3.93
N ARG A 99 -0.55 -13.40 4.42
CA ARG A 99 -1.10 -14.52 5.19
C ARG A 99 -1.22 -15.78 4.35
N LYS A 100 -1.71 -15.68 3.12
CA LYS A 100 -1.81 -16.82 2.19
C LYS A 100 -0.43 -17.38 1.85
N HIS A 101 0.52 -16.51 1.52
CA HIS A 101 1.89 -16.90 1.18
C HIS A 101 2.58 -17.63 2.35
N LYS A 102 2.50 -17.08 3.56
CA LYS A 102 3.03 -17.72 4.77
C LYS A 102 2.41 -19.10 5.02
N ASN A 103 1.10 -19.21 4.91
CA ASN A 103 0.40 -20.48 5.11
C ASN A 103 0.78 -21.51 4.02
N TRP A 104 0.99 -21.08 2.78
CA TRP A 104 1.45 -21.93 1.69
C TRP A 104 2.87 -22.45 1.95
N LEU A 105 3.80 -21.56 2.32
CA LEU A 105 5.16 -21.94 2.71
C LEU A 105 5.15 -22.95 3.86
N GLN A 106 4.39 -22.70 4.93
CA GLN A 106 4.29 -23.63 6.06
C GLN A 106 3.73 -25.00 5.65
N ARG A 107 2.84 -25.08 4.66
CA ARG A 107 2.29 -26.36 4.18
C ARG A 107 3.26 -27.12 3.31
N ILE A 108 4.08 -26.43 2.51
CA ILE A 108 5.05 -27.05 1.61
C ILE A 108 6.32 -27.46 2.34
N PHE A 109 6.83 -26.60 3.23
CA PHE A 109 8.07 -26.79 3.99
C PHE A 109 7.83 -27.46 5.35
N SER A 110 6.78 -28.28 5.50
CA SER A 110 6.42 -28.97 6.75
C SER A 110 7.39 -30.09 7.18
N ILE A 111 8.64 -30.08 6.71
CA ILE A 111 9.77 -30.84 7.28
C ILE A 111 10.94 -29.86 7.36
N GLU A 112 11.30 -29.49 8.59
CA GLU A 112 12.56 -28.85 9.00
C GLU A 112 13.06 -27.65 8.17
N ASP A 113 12.70 -26.44 8.58
CA ASP A 113 13.71 -25.47 9.07
C ASP A 113 13.04 -24.20 9.60
N GLN A 114 13.12 -23.97 10.91
CA GLN A 114 12.77 -22.70 11.52
C GLN A 114 13.95 -21.74 11.45
N THR A 115 14.23 -21.24 10.25
CA THR A 115 14.88 -19.94 10.08
C THR A 115 14.21 -19.26 8.91
N MET A 116 13.35 -18.28 9.18
CA MET A 116 13.02 -17.27 8.18
C MET A 116 14.33 -16.57 7.84
N ALA A 117 15.00 -17.04 6.79
CA ALA A 117 16.17 -16.38 6.26
C ALA A 117 15.76 -14.96 5.86
N ASP A 118 16.45 -13.97 6.41
CA ASP A 118 16.45 -12.59 5.93
C ASP A 118 17.01 -12.61 4.50
N ILE A 119 16.14 -12.85 3.52
CA ILE A 119 16.51 -12.77 2.11
C ILE A 119 16.57 -11.28 1.78
N ALA A 120 17.79 -10.76 1.65
CA ALA A 120 18.03 -9.45 1.07
C ALA A 120 17.49 -9.47 -0.38
N VAL A 121 16.40 -8.75 -0.61
CA VAL A 121 15.77 -8.68 -1.92
C VAL A 121 16.61 -7.76 -2.82
N GLU A 122 17.04 -8.28 -3.97
CA GLU A 122 17.64 -7.46 -5.03
C GLU A 122 16.65 -6.41 -5.51
N MET A 123 17.12 -5.17 -5.66
CA MET A 123 16.28 -4.00 -5.92
C MET A 123 16.19 -3.72 -7.43
N PRO A 124 15.06 -3.98 -8.10
CA PRO A 124 14.86 -3.61 -9.49
C PRO A 124 14.58 -2.11 -9.70
N ASP A 125 14.70 -1.70 -10.96
CA ASP A 125 14.72 -0.31 -11.43
C ASP A 125 13.54 0.53 -10.93
N SER A 126 13.87 1.59 -10.20
CA SER A 126 12.99 2.29 -9.26
C SER A 126 12.27 3.48 -9.89
N ALA A 127 11.59 3.27 -11.03
CA ALA A 127 10.85 4.35 -11.68
C ALA A 127 9.69 4.87 -10.79
N GLY A 128 9.99 5.88 -9.97
CA GLY A 128 9.04 6.58 -9.13
C GLY A 128 9.01 6.18 -7.65
N LEU A 129 9.91 5.31 -7.19
CA LEU A 129 10.15 5.02 -5.76
C LEU A 129 11.28 5.92 -5.22
N THR A 130 11.16 6.34 -3.97
CA THR A 130 12.15 7.17 -3.28
C THR A 130 13.28 6.32 -2.71
N GLU A 131 14.44 6.92 -2.40
CA GLU A 131 15.51 6.21 -1.67
C GLU A 131 15.01 5.66 -0.31
N LEU A 132 14.11 6.39 0.35
CA LEU A 132 13.45 5.90 1.57
C LEU A 132 12.66 4.61 1.31
N ASP A 133 11.97 4.48 0.17
CA ASP A 133 11.23 3.26 -0.17
C ASP A 133 12.16 2.05 -0.31
N LYS A 134 13.40 2.27 -0.77
CA LYS A 134 14.43 1.22 -0.86
C LYS A 134 14.92 0.80 0.52
N HIS A 135 15.13 1.75 1.42
CA HIS A 135 15.48 1.44 2.81
C HIS A 135 14.34 0.73 3.55
N ILE A 136 13.08 1.16 3.34
CA ILE A 136 11.91 0.49 3.92
C ILE A 136 11.88 -0.98 3.47
N ALA A 137 12.17 -1.27 2.20
CA ALA A 137 12.18 -2.65 1.69
C ALA A 137 13.20 -3.56 2.39
N ARG A 138 14.31 -3.02 2.89
CA ARG A 138 15.35 -3.76 3.63
C ARG A 138 14.98 -4.08 5.07
N LEU A 139 13.91 -3.50 5.60
CA LEU A 139 13.48 -3.76 6.98
C LEU A 139 12.99 -5.22 7.14
N PRO A 140 13.27 -5.85 8.30
CA PRO A 140 12.66 -7.12 8.66
C PRO A 140 11.13 -7.04 8.53
N GLU A 141 10.49 -8.06 7.96
CA GLU A 141 9.09 -8.03 7.53
C GLU A 141 8.13 -7.44 8.58
N ARG A 142 8.21 -7.89 9.84
CA ARG A 142 7.33 -7.36 10.90
C ARG A 142 7.58 -5.89 11.21
N ALA A 143 8.84 -5.46 11.24
CA ALA A 143 9.22 -4.07 11.47
C ALA A 143 8.76 -3.19 10.30
N ARG A 144 8.93 -3.69 9.07
CA ARG A 144 8.48 -3.07 7.82
C ARG A 144 6.97 -2.85 7.80
N LEU A 145 6.17 -3.89 8.04
CA LEU A 145 4.70 -3.79 8.04
C LEU A 145 4.21 -2.79 9.08
N VAL A 146 4.74 -2.85 10.30
CA VAL A 146 4.37 -1.93 11.37
C VAL A 146 4.76 -0.49 11.01
N PHE A 147 5.96 -0.27 10.47
CA PHE A 147 6.40 1.06 10.06
C PHE A 147 5.50 1.64 8.96
N VAL A 148 5.19 0.88 7.92
CA VAL A 148 4.34 1.34 6.82
C VAL A 148 2.93 1.65 7.34
N LEU A 149 2.31 0.73 8.07
CA LEU A 149 0.95 0.92 8.57
C LEU A 149 0.86 2.11 9.55
N PHE A 150 1.86 2.30 10.41
CA PHE A 150 1.83 3.40 11.39
C PHE A 150 2.25 4.74 10.79
N ALA A 151 3.47 4.83 10.24
CA ALA A 151 4.09 6.09 9.86
C ALA A 151 3.68 6.59 8.48
N VAL A 152 3.34 5.69 7.55
CA VAL A 152 2.95 6.05 6.17
C VAL A 152 1.43 6.09 6.04
N GLU A 153 0.73 5.09 6.55
CA GLU A 153 -0.72 4.94 6.40
C GLU A 153 -1.53 5.57 7.56
N GLY A 154 -0.90 5.83 8.71
CA GLY A 154 -1.52 6.55 9.83
C GLY A 154 -2.41 5.70 10.74
N TYR A 155 -2.31 4.36 10.69
CA TYR A 155 -3.02 3.49 11.63
C TYR A 155 -2.48 3.63 13.05
N ARG A 156 -3.34 3.35 14.04
CA ARG A 156 -2.96 3.28 15.45
C ARG A 156 -2.39 1.91 15.78
N HIS A 157 -1.55 1.84 16.81
CA HIS A 157 -0.94 0.57 17.23
C HIS A 157 -1.97 -0.50 17.64
N GLU A 158 -3.13 -0.10 18.17
CA GLU A 158 -4.24 -1.00 18.47
C GLU A 158 -4.79 -1.67 17.19
N GLU A 159 -4.97 -0.89 16.12
CA GLU A 159 -5.47 -1.38 14.84
C GLU A 159 -4.45 -2.33 14.19
N ILE A 160 -3.18 -1.94 14.20
CA ILE A 160 -2.07 -2.75 13.65
C ILE A 160 -1.93 -4.07 14.41
N ALA A 161 -2.02 -4.04 15.74
CA ALA A 161 -1.98 -5.23 16.59
C ALA A 161 -3.06 -6.25 16.20
N ASN A 162 -4.29 -5.77 15.98
CA ASN A 162 -5.41 -6.59 15.53
C ASN A 162 -5.21 -7.14 14.11
N MET A 163 -4.75 -6.29 13.18
CA MET A 163 -4.52 -6.69 11.77
C MET A 163 -3.45 -7.77 11.64
N LEU A 164 -2.37 -7.66 12.43
CA LEU A 164 -1.21 -8.54 12.35
C LEU A 164 -1.22 -9.69 13.37
N GLY A 165 -2.22 -9.76 14.24
CA GLY A 165 -2.34 -10.80 15.27
C GLY A 165 -1.19 -10.77 16.29
N MET A 166 -0.86 -9.58 16.81
CA MET A 166 0.23 -9.39 17.79
C MET A 166 -0.21 -8.52 18.96
N ALA A 167 0.58 -8.49 20.04
CA ALA A 167 0.33 -7.59 21.16
C ALA A 167 0.62 -6.11 20.79
N ILE A 168 -0.12 -5.17 21.37
CA ILE A 168 0.09 -3.73 21.15
C ILE A 168 1.52 -3.30 21.52
N GLY A 169 2.08 -3.84 22.60
CA GLY A 169 3.47 -3.60 22.99
C GLY A 169 4.48 -4.07 21.93
N THR A 170 4.19 -5.19 21.25
CA THR A 170 5.00 -5.69 20.14
C THR A 170 4.94 -4.75 18.94
N SER A 171 3.77 -4.20 18.61
CA SER A 171 3.66 -3.19 17.54
C SER A 171 4.53 -1.97 17.84
N LYS A 172 4.48 -1.41 19.06
CA LYS A 172 5.33 -0.28 19.47
C LYS A 172 6.82 -0.63 19.36
N ALA A 173 7.23 -1.79 19.87
CA ALA A 173 8.63 -2.24 19.82
C ALA A 173 9.14 -2.42 18.38
N GLN A 174 8.32 -2.99 17.49
CA GLN A 174 8.67 -3.16 16.08
C GLN A 174 8.78 -1.81 15.36
N TYR A 175 7.92 -0.85 15.68
CA TYR A 175 8.03 0.52 15.15
C TYR A 175 9.34 1.19 15.59
N HIS A 176 9.68 1.10 16.88
CA HIS A 176 10.95 1.61 17.39
C HIS A 176 12.16 0.96 16.70
N ARG A 177 12.13 -0.36 16.52
CA ARG A 177 13.17 -1.10 15.79
C ARG A 177 13.30 -0.61 14.35
N ALA A 178 12.19 -0.48 13.63
CA ALA A 178 12.18 0.01 12.25
C ALA A 178 12.78 1.42 12.14
N ARG A 179 12.35 2.33 13.03
CA ARG A 179 12.84 3.71 13.05
C ARG A 179 14.36 3.77 13.29
N ASN A 180 14.89 2.98 14.22
CA ASN A 180 16.32 2.97 14.51
C ASN A 180 17.16 2.49 13.31
N LEU A 181 16.73 1.41 12.65
CA LEU A 181 17.39 0.89 11.45
C LEU A 181 17.37 1.91 10.30
N LEU A 182 16.23 2.58 10.09
CA LEU A 182 16.13 3.60 9.05
C LEU A 182 17.01 4.81 9.34
N MET A 183 17.09 5.27 10.60
CA MET A 183 17.98 6.38 10.97
C MET A 183 19.45 6.00 10.71
N GLU A 184 19.86 4.80 11.13
CA GLU A 184 21.22 4.30 10.89
C GLU A 184 21.59 4.24 9.41
N TRP A 185 20.65 3.86 8.53
CA TRP A 185 20.92 3.79 7.09
C TRP A 185 20.86 5.12 6.36
N ILE A 186 20.19 6.14 6.91
CA ILE A 186 20.04 7.47 6.31
C ILE A 186 21.17 8.41 6.75
N GLU A 187 21.74 8.19 7.94
CA GLU A 187 22.88 8.96 8.46
C GLU A 187 24.22 8.56 7.81
N ILE A 188 24.24 7.50 7.00
CA ILE A 188 25.39 7.01 6.21
C ILE A 188 25.25 7.49 4.76
#